data_AF-A0A022WH83-F1
#
_entry.id   AF-A0A022WH83-F1
#
_cell.length_a   1.000
_cell.length_b   1.000
_cell.length_c   1.000
_cell.angle_alpha   90.00
_cell.angle_beta   90.00
_cell.angle_gamma   90.00
#
_symmetry.space_group_name_H-M   'P 1'
#
loop_
_entity.id
_entity.type
_entity.pdbx_description
1 polymer ?
#
loop_
_entity_poly.entity_id
_entity_poly.type
_entity_poly.pdbx_seq_one_letter_code
_entity_poly.pdbx_strand_id
1 'polypeptide(L)'
;MTPMTKILNIRFSGRELLTGLPEYRNGGLLIDMGLLTLKPEDTNRGLDAYKANAMIKGSQTWRALTVGFLDQLLAEVNNLLELKDGQQLCLAQMLEAGSWKGGREIAEVSRPNTKQPPIMIISDGTVF
;
A
#
# COMPACT_ATOMS: atom_id res chain seq x y z
N MET A 1 -4.36 8.61 -16.40
CA MET A 1 -3.56 9.31 -17.44
C MET A 1 -3.64 8.67 -18.82
N THR A 2 -3.83 7.34 -18.93
CA THR A 2 -3.87 6.62 -20.22
C THR A 2 -4.79 7.22 -21.30
N PRO A 3 -6.03 7.66 -20.99
CA PRO A 3 -6.89 8.28 -22.01
C PRO A 3 -6.31 9.58 -22.57
N MET A 4 -5.74 10.43 -21.72
CA MET A 4 -5.14 11.71 -22.12
C MET A 4 -3.94 11.52 -23.05
N THR A 5 -3.11 10.50 -22.81
CA THR A 5 -1.98 10.21 -23.68
C THR A 5 -2.39 9.49 -24.97
N LYS A 6 -3.29 8.50 -24.90
CA LYS A 6 -3.66 7.69 -26.08
C LYS A 6 -4.67 8.37 -27.01
N ILE A 7 -5.59 9.17 -26.47
CA ILE A 7 -6.70 9.77 -27.22
C ILE A 7 -6.38 11.23 -27.54
N LEU A 8 -5.92 11.98 -26.54
CA LEU A 8 -5.68 13.43 -26.67
C LEU A 8 -4.23 13.77 -27.06
N ASN A 9 -3.37 12.76 -27.21
CA ASN A 9 -1.95 12.90 -27.55
C ASN A 9 -1.16 13.83 -26.60
N ILE A 10 -1.59 13.94 -25.34
CA ILE A 10 -0.91 14.73 -24.31
C ILE A 10 0.29 13.93 -23.79
N ARG A 11 1.48 14.55 -23.86
CA ARG A 11 2.72 13.99 -23.31
C ARG A 11 2.95 14.50 -21.89
N PHE A 12 3.24 13.57 -20.99
CA PHE A 12 3.63 13.85 -19.61
C PHE A 12 5.07 13.41 -19.41
N SER A 13 5.94 14.36 -19.03
CA SER A 13 7.36 14.15 -18.73
C SER A 13 7.56 13.87 -17.23
N GLY A 14 8.61 13.12 -16.87
CA GLY A 14 8.98 12.90 -15.47
C GLY A 14 8.04 11.96 -14.71
N ARG A 15 7.27 11.11 -15.41
CA ARG A 15 6.29 10.21 -14.77
C ARG A 15 6.94 9.14 -13.91
N GLU A 16 8.14 8.74 -14.28
CA GLU A 16 9.03 7.83 -13.57
C GLU A 16 9.55 8.38 -12.25
N LEU A 17 9.44 9.70 -12.03
CA LEU A 17 9.85 10.36 -10.79
C LEU A 17 8.70 10.47 -9.77
N LEU A 18 7.48 10.05 -10.14
CA LEU A 18 6.34 10.06 -9.25
C LEU A 18 6.42 8.87 -8.27
N THR A 19 6.10 9.13 -7.01
CA THR A 19 5.95 8.10 -5.96
C THR A 19 4.48 8.01 -5.51
N GLY A 20 4.16 7.01 -4.70
CA GLY A 20 2.86 6.88 -4.04
C GLY A 20 2.60 8.03 -3.08
N LEU A 21 1.36 8.48 -3.00
CA LEU A 21 0.98 9.51 -2.04
C LEU A 21 0.97 8.95 -0.59
N PRO A 22 1.29 9.75 0.44
CA PRO A 22 1.35 9.29 1.84
C PRO A 22 0.06 8.66 2.39
N GLU A 23 -1.09 8.91 1.76
CA GLU A 23 -2.38 8.33 2.10
C GLU A 23 -2.62 6.92 1.57
N TYR A 24 -1.75 6.39 0.69
CA TYR A 24 -1.94 5.07 0.10
C TYR A 24 -2.02 3.97 1.18
N ARG A 25 -3.16 3.26 1.21
CA ARG A 25 -3.52 2.31 2.27
C ARG A 25 -3.13 0.87 1.96
N ASN A 26 -2.14 0.67 1.10
CA ASN A 26 -1.81 -0.64 0.54
C ASN A 26 -0.79 -1.43 1.37
N GLY A 27 -0.37 -0.89 2.52
CA GLY A 27 0.64 -1.51 3.39
C GLY A 27 0.21 -2.83 4.04
N GLY A 28 -1.09 -3.15 4.02
CA GLY A 28 -1.61 -4.42 4.55
C GLY A 28 -0.96 -5.63 3.90
N LEU A 29 -0.70 -5.58 2.59
CA LEU A 29 -0.01 -6.65 1.86
C LEU A 29 1.38 -6.96 2.45
N LEU A 30 2.14 -5.92 2.84
CA LEU A 30 3.49 -6.09 3.37
C LEU A 30 3.47 -6.76 4.75
N ILE A 31 2.41 -6.55 5.52
CA ILE A 31 2.22 -7.20 6.82
C ILE A 31 1.75 -8.63 6.63
N ASP A 32 0.79 -8.85 5.74
CA ASP A 32 0.20 -10.17 5.51
C ASP A 32 1.20 -11.15 4.89
N MET A 33 2.13 -10.65 4.09
CA MET A 33 3.25 -11.43 3.54
C MET A 33 4.44 -11.55 4.51
N GLY A 34 4.35 -10.96 5.71
CA GLY A 34 5.39 -11.05 6.74
C GLY A 34 6.62 -10.17 6.53
N LEU A 35 6.63 -9.27 5.54
CA LEU A 35 7.73 -8.33 5.31
C LEU A 35 7.82 -7.31 6.47
N LEU A 36 6.67 -6.84 6.94
CA LEU A 36 6.56 -5.94 8.09
C LEU A 36 5.86 -6.63 9.24
N THR A 37 6.42 -6.49 10.44
CA THR A 37 5.79 -6.95 11.67
C THR A 37 5.81 -5.83 12.69
N LEU A 38 4.72 -5.68 13.45
CA LEU A 38 4.68 -4.72 14.55
C LEU A 38 5.65 -5.15 15.65
N LYS A 39 6.30 -4.17 16.27
CA LYS A 39 7.07 -4.41 17.48
C LYS A 39 6.13 -4.92 18.59
N PRO A 40 6.58 -5.81 19.50
CA PRO A 40 5.73 -6.35 20.56
C PRO A 40 5.05 -5.26 21.42
N GLU A 41 5.76 -4.17 21.71
CA GLU A 41 5.26 -3.00 22.43
C GLU A 41 4.08 -2.31 21.72
N ASP A 42 4.15 -2.16 20.39
CA ASP A 42 3.10 -1.56 19.58
C ASP A 42 1.90 -2.49 19.42
N THR A 43 2.14 -3.80 19.34
CA THR A 43 1.07 -4.82 19.33
C THR A 43 0.29 -4.78 20.63
N ASN A 44 0.97 -4.77 21.79
CA ASN A 44 0.32 -4.69 23.10
C ASN A 44 -0.46 -3.38 23.24
N ARG A 45 0.14 -2.24 22.86
CA ARG A 45 -0.54 -0.94 22.81
C ARG A 45 -1.78 -0.97 21.91
N GLY A 46 -1.70 -1.63 20.75
CA GLY A 46 -2.82 -1.78 19.82
C GLY A 46 -3.97 -2.62 20.39
N LEU A 47 -3.65 -3.72 21.08
CA LEU A 47 -4.62 -4.57 21.76
C LEU A 47 -5.27 -3.87 22.96
N ASP A 48 -4.49 -3.12 23.74
CA ASP A 48 -4.99 -2.32 24.85
C ASP A 48 -5.84 -1.15 24.36
N ALA A 49 -5.44 -0.49 23.26
CA ALA A 49 -6.24 0.52 22.60
C ALA A 49 -7.52 -0.07 21.96
N TYR A 50 -7.49 -1.29 21.40
CA TYR A 50 -8.71 -1.96 20.94
C TYR A 50 -9.70 -2.18 22.10
N LYS A 51 -9.19 -2.58 23.27
CA LYS A 51 -10.00 -2.77 24.49
C LYS A 51 -10.49 -1.44 25.08
N ALA A 52 -9.68 -0.39 25.03
CA ALA A 52 -9.97 0.90 25.66
C ALA A 52 -10.68 1.91 24.74
N ASN A 53 -10.48 1.83 23.43
CA ASN A 53 -10.73 2.91 22.48
C ASN A 53 -11.35 2.42 21.17
N ALA A 54 -12.66 2.12 21.22
CA ALA A 54 -13.50 2.25 20.03
C ALA A 54 -13.57 3.70 19.48
N MET A 55 -12.84 4.70 20.06
CA MET A 55 -13.05 6.13 19.77
C MET A 55 -11.84 7.09 19.80
N ILE A 56 -10.56 6.68 19.70
CA ILE A 56 -9.45 7.68 19.69
C ILE A 56 -8.47 7.52 18.50
N LYS A 57 -8.18 8.66 17.85
CA LYS A 57 -7.38 8.84 16.62
C LYS A 57 -5.96 8.28 16.73
N GLY A 58 -5.53 7.61 15.66
CA GLY A 58 -4.37 6.71 15.63
C GLY A 58 -3.00 7.33 15.32
N SER A 59 -1.96 6.58 15.72
CA SER A 59 -0.52 6.83 15.52
C SER A 59 -0.11 6.62 14.06
N GLN A 60 0.54 7.62 13.44
CA GLN A 60 0.91 7.64 12.01
C GLN A 60 2.37 7.24 11.71
N THR A 61 2.84 6.05 12.11
CA THR A 61 4.27 5.70 11.92
C THR A 61 4.54 4.73 10.76
N TRP A 62 3.56 3.92 10.34
CA TRP A 62 3.76 2.88 9.32
C TRP A 62 3.44 3.31 7.88
N ARG A 63 2.71 4.42 7.70
CA ARG A 63 2.33 4.91 6.36
C ARG A 63 3.54 5.39 5.55
N ALA A 64 4.49 6.07 6.19
CA ALA A 64 5.73 6.50 5.55
C ALA A 64 6.55 5.30 5.05
N LEU A 65 6.61 4.21 5.83
CA LEU A 65 7.27 2.97 5.43
C LEU A 65 6.58 2.34 4.22
N THR A 66 5.25 2.39 4.17
CA THR A 66 4.47 1.82 3.07
C THR A 66 4.86 2.47 1.74
N VAL A 67 4.94 3.81 1.68
CA VAL A 67 5.34 4.51 0.46
C VAL A 67 6.75 4.11 0.01
N GLY A 68 7.73 4.13 0.93
CA GLY A 68 9.11 3.77 0.58
C GLY A 68 9.27 2.31 0.13
N PHE A 69 8.54 1.38 0.73
CA PHE A 69 8.58 -0.03 0.33
C PHE A 69 7.83 -0.29 -0.99
N LEU A 70 6.84 0.51 -1.36
CA LEU A 70 6.15 0.36 -2.64
C LEU A 70 7.06 0.68 -3.82
N ASP A 71 7.94 1.69 -3.68
CA ASP A 71 8.94 2.00 -4.70
C ASP A 71 9.97 0.87 -4.84
N GLN A 72 10.41 0.28 -3.73
CA GLN A 72 11.32 -0.88 -3.76
C GLN A 72 10.63 -2.14 -4.34
N LEU A 73 9.36 -2.35 -4.01
CA LEU A 73 8.57 -3.47 -4.51
C LEU A 73 8.44 -3.43 -6.04
N LEU A 74 8.25 -2.24 -6.62
CA LEU A 74 8.20 -2.08 -8.07
C LEU A 74 9.48 -2.59 -8.74
N ALA A 75 10.64 -2.16 -8.24
CA ALA A 75 11.93 -2.57 -8.77
C ALA A 75 12.11 -4.09 -8.64
N GLU A 76 11.82 -4.64 -7.47
CA GLU A 76 12.00 -6.07 -7.21
C GLU A 76 11.09 -6.94 -8.06
N VAL A 77 9.81 -6.57 -8.23
CA VAL A 77 8.90 -7.35 -9.09
C VAL A 77 9.31 -7.28 -10.55
N ASN A 78 9.73 -6.12 -11.05
CA ASN A 78 10.24 -6.01 -12.42
C ASN A 78 11.49 -6.88 -12.63
N ASN A 79 12.39 -6.93 -11.63
CA ASN A 79 13.58 -7.78 -11.66
C ASN A 79 13.22 -9.28 -11.64
N LEU A 80 12.37 -9.70 -10.70
CA LEU A 80 11.98 -11.11 -10.54
C LEU A 80 11.18 -11.66 -11.72
N LEU A 81 10.39 -10.80 -12.39
CA LEU A 81 9.67 -11.16 -13.61
C LEU A 81 10.53 -11.04 -14.87
N GLU A 82 11.81 -10.64 -14.74
CA GLU A 82 12.76 -10.45 -15.83
C GLU A 82 12.22 -9.54 -16.95
N LEU A 83 11.45 -8.51 -16.56
CA LEU A 83 10.80 -7.62 -17.52
C LEU A 83 11.83 -6.71 -18.18
N LYS A 84 11.91 -6.81 -19.50
CA LYS A 84 12.81 -6.01 -20.33
C LYS A 84 12.36 -4.56 -20.42
N ASP A 85 13.27 -3.69 -20.83
CA ASP A 85 13.00 -2.28 -21.08
C ASP A 85 11.78 -2.09 -21.98
N GLY A 86 10.86 -1.23 -21.56
CA GLY A 86 9.59 -0.99 -22.25
C GLY A 86 8.46 -1.99 -21.94
N GLN A 87 8.76 -3.08 -21.23
CA GLN A 87 7.76 -4.05 -20.72
C GLN A 87 7.61 -4.01 -19.21
N GLN A 88 8.51 -3.31 -18.51
CA GLN A 88 8.45 -3.10 -17.07
C GLN A 88 7.11 -2.49 -16.66
N LEU A 89 6.61 -2.98 -15.53
CA LEU A 89 5.47 -2.38 -14.85
C LEU A 89 5.85 -0.96 -14.41
N CYS A 90 4.89 -0.05 -14.47
CA CYS A 90 5.01 1.27 -13.88
C CYS A 90 4.49 1.28 -12.44
N LEU A 91 4.87 2.30 -11.67
CA LEU A 91 4.40 2.44 -10.29
C LEU A 91 2.87 2.45 -10.21
N ALA A 92 2.17 3.14 -11.11
CA ALA A 92 0.71 3.15 -11.11
C ALA A 92 0.09 1.73 -11.28
N GLN A 93 0.70 0.87 -12.11
CA GLN A 93 0.24 -0.52 -12.25
C GLN A 93 0.51 -1.32 -10.97
N MET A 94 1.68 -1.11 -10.35
CA MET A 94 2.04 -1.75 -9.08
C MET A 94 1.14 -1.30 -7.92
N LEU A 95 0.76 -0.02 -7.89
CA LEU A 95 -0.13 0.51 -6.86
C LEU A 95 -1.55 -0.04 -6.99
N GLU A 96 -2.13 0.02 -8.19
CA GLU A 96 -3.54 -0.34 -8.42
C GLU A 96 -3.76 -1.85 -8.49
N ALA A 97 -3.03 -2.55 -9.36
CA ALA A 97 -3.25 -3.97 -9.62
C ALA A 97 -2.36 -4.88 -8.75
N GLY A 98 -1.17 -4.40 -8.35
CA GLY A 98 -0.27 -5.12 -7.46
C GLY A 98 -0.72 -5.01 -6.01
N SER A 99 -0.21 -3.99 -5.31
CA SER A 99 -0.37 -3.83 -3.87
C SER A 99 -1.82 -3.64 -3.40
N TRP A 100 -2.65 -2.88 -4.13
CA TRP A 100 -4.03 -2.62 -3.70
C TRP A 100 -4.97 -3.81 -3.93
N LYS A 101 -5.06 -4.29 -5.17
CA LYS A 101 -5.91 -5.44 -5.50
C LYS A 101 -5.38 -6.72 -4.86
N GLY A 102 -4.09 -7.04 -5.05
CA GLY A 102 -3.46 -8.21 -4.44
C GLY A 102 -3.55 -8.18 -2.92
N GLY A 103 -3.36 -7.03 -2.28
CA GLY A 103 -3.54 -6.88 -0.82
C GLY A 103 -4.95 -7.24 -0.35
N ARG A 104 -6.00 -6.92 -1.11
CA ARG A 104 -7.37 -7.31 -0.77
C ARG A 104 -7.65 -8.79 -0.97
N GLU A 105 -7.11 -9.38 -2.03
CA GLU A 105 -7.24 -10.82 -2.28
C GLU A 105 -6.55 -11.62 -1.16
N ILE A 106 -5.35 -11.22 -0.77
CA ILE A 106 -4.65 -11.79 0.38
C ILE A 106 -5.44 -11.57 1.66
N ALA A 107 -5.99 -10.36 1.88
CA ALA A 107 -6.78 -10.09 3.07
C ALA A 107 -8.04 -10.96 3.18
N GLU A 108 -8.65 -11.33 2.05
CA GLU A 108 -9.78 -12.26 2.00
C GLU A 108 -9.36 -13.69 2.39
N VAL A 109 -8.17 -14.13 1.98
CA VAL A 109 -7.64 -15.45 2.36
C VAL A 109 -7.20 -15.46 3.83
N SER A 110 -6.47 -14.44 4.26
CA SER A 110 -5.90 -14.36 5.62
C SER A 110 -6.95 -14.08 6.69
N ARG A 111 -8.01 -13.33 6.36
CA ARG A 111 -9.08 -12.94 7.30
C ARG A 111 -10.45 -13.04 6.62
N PRO A 112 -10.94 -14.25 6.30
CA PRO A 112 -12.16 -14.45 5.50
C PRO A 112 -13.42 -13.82 6.12
N ASN A 113 -13.46 -13.73 7.45
CA ASN A 113 -14.62 -13.19 8.17
C ASN A 113 -14.71 -11.66 8.10
N THR A 114 -13.58 -10.94 8.09
CA THR A 114 -13.58 -9.46 8.13
C THR A 114 -13.13 -8.83 6.83
N LYS A 115 -12.20 -9.47 6.10
CA LYS A 115 -11.53 -8.96 4.90
C LYS A 115 -10.90 -7.57 5.08
N GLN A 116 -10.72 -7.19 6.35
CA GLN A 116 -10.24 -5.88 6.76
C GLN A 116 -8.71 -5.85 6.78
N PRO A 117 -8.10 -4.65 6.70
CA PRO A 117 -6.65 -4.51 6.83
C PRO A 117 -6.15 -5.06 8.17
N PRO A 118 -4.90 -5.54 8.25
CA PRO A 118 -4.34 -6.14 9.47
C PRO A 118 -4.18 -5.12 10.61
N ILE A 119 -4.07 -3.83 10.28
CA ILE A 119 -4.04 -2.73 11.23
C ILE A 119 -5.24 -1.82 10.95
N MET A 120 -6.20 -1.81 11.87
CA MET A 120 -7.35 -0.91 11.80
C MET A 120 -6.96 0.49 12.24
N ILE A 121 -7.34 1.47 11.43
CA ILE A 121 -7.13 2.88 11.73
C ILE A 121 -8.47 3.59 11.78
N ILE A 122 -8.67 4.43 12.80
CA ILE A 122 -9.76 5.39 12.82
C ILE A 122 -9.36 6.51 11.87
N SER A 123 -10.06 6.60 10.74
CA SER A 123 -9.88 7.61 9.71
C SER A 123 -11.18 8.37 9.58
N ASP A 124 -11.15 9.68 9.82
CA ASP A 124 -12.25 10.60 9.48
C ASP A 124 -12.23 11.02 8.00
N GLY A 125 -11.25 10.53 7.23
CA GLY A 125 -11.12 10.81 5.81
C GLY A 125 -10.29 12.05 5.53
N THR A 126 -9.71 12.71 6.55
CA THR A 126 -8.67 13.70 6.28
C THR A 126 -7.46 13.00 5.68
N VAL A 127 -7.00 13.55 4.56
CA VAL A 127 -5.86 13.04 3.79
C VAL A 127 -4.52 13.52 4.40
N PHE A 128 -4.60 14.31 5.48
CA PHE A 128 -3.50 14.87 6.27
C PHE A 128 -3.76 14.62 7.76
#